data_AF-A0A955DCN1-F1
#
_entry.id   AF-A0A955DCN1-F1
#
_cell.length_a   1.000
_cell.length_b   1.000
_cell.length_c   1.000
_cell.angle_alpha   90.00
_cell.angle_beta   90.00
_cell.angle_gamma   90.00
#
_symmetry.space_group_name_H-M   'P 1'
#
loop_
_entity.id
_entity.type
_entity.pdbx_description
1 polymer ?
#
loop_
_entity_poly.entity_id
_entity_poly.type
_entity_poly.pdbx_seq_one_letter_code
_entity_poly.pdbx_strand_id
1 'polypeptide(L)'
;YDFFFVTGMIYVDKAANPTIRGQAQGFLVLITQGLGMLIGAQAFGWLVNHYKQVPVFVQTPTPEELAAATAYDWKMIWAIPAGFALAVLIAFVLLFRERHDGTGVTPPVTAPEPELTATTGP
;
A
#
# COMPACT_ATOMS: atom_id res chain seq x y z
N TYR A 1 7.91 -0.62 -0.94
CA TYR A 1 6.74 0.27 -1.11
C TYR A 1 6.22 0.15 -2.54
N ASP A 2 7.03 0.40 -3.57
CA ASP A 2 6.59 0.42 -4.98
C ASP A 2 5.88 -0.84 -5.49
N PHE A 3 6.33 -2.04 -5.12
CA PHE A 3 5.75 -3.28 -5.65
C PHE A 3 4.25 -3.39 -5.39
N PHE A 4 3.80 -3.22 -4.14
CA PHE A 4 2.38 -3.30 -3.77
C PHE A 4 1.53 -2.23 -4.46
N PHE A 5 2.08 -1.03 -4.63
CA PHE A 5 1.40 0.08 -5.30
C PHE A 5 1.26 -0.17 -6.80
N VAL A 6 2.35 -0.59 -7.45
CA VAL A 6 2.35 -0.91 -8.88
C VAL A 6 1.41 -2.07 -9.17
N THR A 7 1.49 -3.16 -8.40
CA THR A 7 0.58 -4.31 -8.57
C THR A 7 -0.87 -3.94 -8.28
N GLY A 8 -1.11 -3.11 -7.25
CA GLY A 8 -2.44 -2.60 -6.93
C GLY A 8 -3.03 -1.76 -8.06
N MET A 9 -2.24 -0.87 -8.66
CA MET A 9 -2.68 -0.08 -9.80
C MET A 9 -2.97 -0.94 -11.03
N ILE A 10 -2.17 -1.97 -11.32
CA ILE A 10 -2.43 -2.94 -12.41
C ILE A 10 -3.75 -3.69 -12.17
N TYR A 11 -4.03 -4.10 -10.93
CA TYR A 11 -5.30 -4.75 -10.60
C TYR A 11 -6.49 -3.81 -10.78
N VAL A 12 -6.41 -2.58 -10.26
CA VAL A 12 -7.46 -1.56 -10.43
C VAL A 12 -7.69 -1.24 -11.91
N ASP A 13 -6.62 -1.17 -12.71
CA ASP A 13 -6.69 -0.98 -14.16
C ASP A 13 -7.51 -2.07 -14.87
N LYS A 14 -7.28 -3.34 -14.48
CA LYS A 14 -8.03 -4.51 -14.99
C LYS A 14 -9.46 -4.58 -14.48
N ALA A 15 -9.70 -4.20 -13.23
CA ALA A 15 -11.01 -4.31 -12.59
C ALA A 15 -11.95 -3.14 -12.90
N ALA A 16 -11.42 -1.94 -13.17
CA ALA A 16 -12.21 -0.74 -13.40
C ALA A 16 -12.56 -0.53 -14.89
N ASN A 17 -13.77 -0.02 -15.15
CA ASN A 17 -14.17 0.40 -16.50
C ASN A 17 -13.25 1.53 -17.03
N PRO A 18 -12.87 1.53 -18.32
CA PRO A 18 -12.01 2.54 -18.92
C PRO A 18 -12.38 3.98 -18.58
N THR A 19 -13.67 4.31 -18.48
CA THR A 19 -14.15 5.68 -18.21
C THR A 19 -13.82 6.16 -16.79
N ILE A 20 -13.68 5.27 -15.81
CA ILE A 20 -13.46 5.63 -14.38
C ILE A 20 -12.09 5.20 -13.86
N ARG A 21 -11.27 4.58 -14.69
CA ARG A 21 -9.96 4.02 -14.31
C ARG A 21 -9.04 5.03 -13.63
N GLY A 22 -8.92 6.25 -14.18
CA GLY A 22 -8.11 7.31 -13.58
C GLY A 22 -8.64 7.75 -12.21
N GLN A 23 -9.96 7.79 -12.03
CA GLN A 23 -10.59 8.10 -10.74
C GLN A 23 -10.34 6.99 -9.72
N ALA A 24 -10.43 5.73 -10.13
CA ALA A 24 -10.18 4.57 -9.26
C ALA A 24 -8.71 4.48 -8.81
N GLN A 25 -7.76 4.75 -9.70
CA GLN A 25 -6.33 4.82 -9.36
C GLN A 25 -6.04 5.99 -8.41
N GLY A 26 -6.61 7.17 -8.68
CA GLY A 26 -6.50 8.33 -7.78
C GLY A 26 -7.10 8.06 -6.40
N PHE A 27 -8.23 7.36 -6.34
CA PHE A 27 -8.86 6.95 -5.09
C PHE A 27 -8.01 5.96 -4.29
N LEU A 28 -7.38 4.99 -4.96
CA LEU A 28 -6.43 4.07 -4.32
C LEU A 28 -5.28 4.83 -3.65
N VAL A 29 -4.71 5.81 -4.35
CA VAL A 29 -3.64 6.67 -3.81
C VAL A 29 -4.17 7.52 -2.65
N LEU A 30 -5.35 8.13 -2.78
CA LEU A 30 -5.94 8.95 -1.71
C LEU A 30 -6.19 8.15 -0.43
N ILE A 31 -6.72 6.93 -0.53
CA ILE A 31 -7.00 6.11 0.66
C ILE A 31 -5.72 5.65 1.33
N THR A 32 -4.71 5.26 0.55
CA THR A 32 -3.48 4.69 1.11
C THR A 32 -2.52 5.77 1.61
N GLN A 33 -2.33 6.83 0.83
CA GLN A 33 -1.37 7.90 1.11
C GLN A 33 -2.03 9.13 1.74
N GLY A 34 -3.28 9.44 1.44
CA GLY A 34 -3.98 10.53 2.11
C GLY A 34 -4.51 10.08 3.47
N LEU A 35 -5.62 9.36 3.44
CA LEU A 35 -6.35 9.00 4.66
C LEU A 35 -5.56 8.00 5.53
N GLY A 36 -4.91 7.03 4.92
CA GLY A 36 -4.10 6.02 5.60
C GLY A 36 -2.96 6.64 6.40
N MET A 37 -2.24 7.62 5.84
CA MET A 37 -1.20 8.34 6.58
C MET A 37 -1.77 9.24 7.68
N LEU A 38 -2.90 9.92 7.45
CA LEU A 38 -3.53 10.76 8.48
C LEU A 38 -3.95 9.95 9.71
N ILE A 39 -4.58 8.81 9.50
CA ILE A 39 -4.99 7.91 10.58
C ILE A 39 -3.76 7.26 11.21
N GLY A 40 -2.81 6.79 10.38
CA GLY A 40 -1.58 6.15 10.82
C GLY A 40 -0.72 7.05 11.70
N ALA A 41 -0.55 8.32 11.35
CA ALA A 41 0.22 9.28 12.14
C ALA A 41 -0.42 9.53 13.52
N GLN A 42 -1.74 9.66 13.58
CA GLN A 42 -2.45 9.82 14.86
C GLN A 42 -2.36 8.57 15.73
N ALA A 43 -2.62 7.39 15.15
CA ALA A 43 -2.55 6.13 15.86
C ALA A 43 -1.13 5.81 16.35
N PHE A 44 -0.12 6.05 15.51
CA PHE A 44 1.29 5.83 15.87
C PHE A 44 1.78 6.84 16.92
N GLY A 45 1.35 8.10 16.84
CA GLY A 45 1.63 9.10 17.87
C GLY A 45 1.06 8.69 19.24
N TRP A 46 -0.19 8.22 19.27
CA TRP A 46 -0.79 7.66 20.48
C TRP A 46 -0.03 6.42 20.97
N LEU A 47 0.30 5.49 20.07
CA LEU A 47 1.00 4.25 20.38
C LEU A 47 2.36 4.51 21.02
N VAL A 48 3.18 5.35 20.39
CA VAL A 48 4.50 5.71 20.89
C VAL A 48 4.37 6.42 22.24
N ASN A 49 3.41 7.32 22.42
CA ASN A 49 3.17 7.96 23.72
C ASN A 49 2.74 6.97 24.81
N HIS A 50 1.97 5.94 24.46
CA HIS A 50 1.54 4.91 25.40
C HIS A 50 2.70 4.05 25.89
N TYR A 51 3.68 3.78 25.02
CA TYR A 51 4.88 3.00 25.34
C TYR A 51 6.11 3.84 25.69
N LYS A 52 5.92 5.16 25.94
CA LYS A 52 6.92 6.02 26.58
C LYS A 52 6.94 5.72 28.07
N GLN A 53 8.07 5.23 28.58
CA GLN A 53 8.31 5.12 30.00
C GLN A 53 8.87 6.45 30.50
N VAL A 54 8.01 7.26 31.11
CA VAL A 54 8.42 8.51 31.78
C VAL A 54 8.62 8.20 33.26
N PRO A 55 9.79 8.46 33.86
CA PRO A 55 9.92 8.44 35.31
C PRO A 55 9.09 9.59 35.91
N VAL A 56 8.01 9.25 36.60
CA VAL A 56 6.97 10.18 37.11
C VAL A 56 7.46 11.12 38.24
N PHE A 57 8.72 11.04 38.68
CA PHE A 57 9.16 11.70 39.93
C PHE A 57 10.13 12.88 39.77
N VAL A 58 10.28 13.49 38.60
CA VAL A 58 11.24 14.59 38.42
C VAL A 58 10.53 15.90 38.09
N GLN A 59 10.28 16.70 39.12
CA GLN A 59 9.64 18.03 39.01
C GLN A 59 10.56 19.06 38.31
N THR A 60 11.85 18.76 38.12
CA THR A 60 12.82 19.59 37.39
C THR A 60 13.94 18.70 36.84
N PRO A 61 13.80 18.07 35.66
CA PRO A 61 14.82 17.17 35.13
C PRO A 61 16.07 17.95 34.75
N THR A 62 17.23 17.47 35.21
CA THR A 62 18.52 17.91 34.68
C THR A 62 18.60 17.57 33.18
N PRO A 63 19.40 18.28 32.35
CA PRO A 63 19.53 17.98 30.92
C PRO A 63 19.95 16.52 30.63
N GLU A 64 20.72 15.93 31.54
CA GLU A 64 21.19 14.54 31.50
C GLU A 64 20.10 13.53 31.90
N GLU A 65 19.27 13.84 32.90
CA GLU A 65 18.10 13.01 33.25
C GLU A 65 17.00 13.11 32.21
N LEU A 66 16.79 14.25 31.55
CA LEU A 66 15.84 14.37 30.44
C LEU A 66 16.26 13.49 29.25
N ALA A 67 17.57 13.40 28.99
CA ALA A 67 18.13 12.51 27.98
C ALA A 67 18.01 11.03 28.38
N ALA A 68 18.04 10.71 29.68
CA ALA A 68 17.83 9.36 30.22
C ALA A 68 16.34 8.99 30.44
N ALA A 69 15.44 9.96 30.57
CA ALA A 69 14.02 9.83 30.93
C ALA A 69 13.10 9.47 29.76
N THR A 70 13.64 9.00 28.64
CA THR A 70 12.86 8.51 27.51
C THR A 70 13.21 7.07 27.20
N ALA A 71 12.90 6.16 28.13
CA ALA A 71 12.90 4.75 27.83
C ALA A 71 11.63 4.43 27.00
N TYR A 72 11.81 4.10 25.72
CA TYR A 72 10.72 3.63 24.86
C TYR A 72 10.71 2.11 24.83
N ASP A 73 9.53 1.49 24.99
CA ASP A 73 9.38 0.06 24.69
C ASP A 73 9.27 -0.16 23.18
N TRP A 74 10.43 -0.13 22.50
CA TRP A 74 10.51 -0.34 21.06
C TRP A 74 9.97 -1.69 20.62
N LYS A 75 10.08 -2.73 21.46
CA LYS A 75 9.58 -4.06 21.12
C LYS A 75 8.06 -4.00 20.93
N MET A 76 7.34 -3.40 21.86
CA MET A 76 5.88 -3.28 21.75
C MET A 76 5.44 -2.29 20.67
N ILE A 77 6.17 -1.19 20.48
CA ILE A 77 5.90 -0.21 19.40
C ILE A 77 5.97 -0.87 18.03
N TRP A 78 6.89 -1.81 17.81
CA TRP A 78 7.00 -2.56 16.54
C TRP A 78 6.10 -3.81 16.50
N ALA A 79 5.86 -4.47 17.63
CA ALA A 79 5.03 -5.68 17.68
C ALA A 79 3.57 -5.41 17.31
N ILE A 80 3.01 -4.26 17.69
CA ILE A 80 1.62 -3.90 17.39
C ILE A 80 1.34 -3.75 15.88
N PRO A 81 2.07 -2.94 15.10
CA PRO A 81 1.88 -2.88 13.66
C PRO A 81 2.22 -4.21 12.97
N ALA A 82 3.17 -4.99 13.48
CA ALA A 82 3.45 -6.33 12.96
C ALA A 82 2.25 -7.30 13.17
N GLY A 83 1.64 -7.28 14.35
CA GLY A 83 0.42 -8.04 14.64
C GLY A 83 -0.76 -7.61 13.79
N PHE A 84 -0.94 -6.30 13.58
CA PHE A 84 -1.96 -5.77 12.67
C PHE A 84 -1.74 -6.24 11.23
N ALA A 85 -0.50 -6.19 10.71
CA ALA A 85 -0.18 -6.68 9.38
C ALA A 85 -0.48 -8.18 9.23
N LEU A 86 -0.17 -8.99 10.25
CA LEU A 86 -0.49 -10.41 10.28
C LEU A 86 -2.01 -10.65 10.26
N ALA A 87 -2.78 -9.88 11.04
CA ALA A 87 -4.24 -9.98 11.04
C ALA A 87 -4.84 -9.62 9.67
N VAL A 88 -4.33 -8.55 9.03
CA VAL A 88 -4.72 -8.16 7.67
C VAL A 88 -4.35 -9.25 6.65
N LEU A 89 -3.18 -9.87 6.78
CA LEU A 89 -2.77 -10.99 5.92
C LEU A 89 -3.71 -12.19 6.06
N ILE A 90 -4.06 -12.58 7.28
CA ILE A 90 -5.01 -13.66 7.54
C ILE A 90 -6.37 -13.32 6.92
N ALA A 91 -6.88 -12.11 7.17
CA ALA A 91 -8.14 -11.65 6.61
C ALA A 91 -8.11 -11.68 5.07
N PHE A 92 -7.01 -11.20 4.47
CA PHE A 92 -6.82 -11.23 3.02
C PHE A 92 -6.87 -12.66 2.48
N VAL A 93 -6.11 -13.60 3.06
CA VAL A 93 -6.09 -15.01 2.62
C VAL A 93 -7.48 -15.66 2.72
N LEU A 94 -8.27 -15.32 3.74
CA LEU A 94 -9.60 -15.90 3.94
C LEU A 94 -10.69 -15.25 3.06
N LEU A 95 -10.61 -13.95 2.81
CA LEU A 95 -11.63 -13.18 2.10
C LEU A 95 -11.35 -13.04 0.60
N PHE A 96 -10.09 -13.06 0.20
CA PHE A 96 -9.70 -12.84 -1.19
C PHE A 96 -9.97 -14.09 -2.01
N ARG A 97 -10.89 -13.99 -2.98
CA ARG A 97 -11.19 -15.04 -3.95
C ARG A 97 -11.21 -14.45 -5.34
N GLU A 98 -10.23 -14.79 -6.16
CA GLU A 98 -10.23 -14.42 -7.58
C GLU A 98 -11.35 -15.14 -8.32
N ARG A 99 -12.13 -14.39 -9.11
CA ARG A 99 -13.03 -14.96 -10.10
C ARG A 99 -12.25 -15.03 -11.41
N HIS A 100 -11.90 -16.24 -11.84
CA HIS A 100 -11.38 -16.48 -13.17
C HIS A 100 -12.56 -16.51 -14.15
N ASP A 101 -12.80 -15.40 -14.84
CA ASP A 101 -13.75 -15.40 -15.95
C ASP A 101 -13.08 -16.15 -17.13
N GLY A 102 -13.45 -17.42 -17.29
CA GLY A 102 -12.91 -18.34 -18.30
C GLY A 102 -13.39 -18.08 -19.72
N THR A 103 -13.31 -16.84 -20.22
CA THR A 103 -13.56 -16.55 -21.63
C THR A 103 -12.25 -16.59 -22.40
N GLY A 104 -12.14 -17.63 -23.23
CA GLY A 104 -10.96 -17.96 -24.02
C GLY A 104 -10.43 -16.77 -24.80
N VAL A 105 -9.12 -16.59 -24.71
CA VAL A 105 -8.36 -15.72 -25.60
C VAL A 105 -8.53 -16.27 -27.02
N THR A 106 -9.40 -15.66 -27.82
CA THR A 106 -9.28 -15.77 -29.27
C THR A 106 -8.01 -15.02 -29.64
N PRO A 107 -6.99 -15.67 -30.24
CA PRO A 107 -5.80 -14.97 -30.67
C PRO A 107 -6.19 -13.83 -31.62
N PRO A 108 -5.49 -12.68 -31.56
CA PRO A 108 -5.74 -11.61 -32.51
C PRO A 108 -5.55 -12.17 -33.92
N VAL A 109 -6.57 -12.02 -34.78
CA VAL A 109 -6.45 -12.26 -36.21
C VAL A 109 -5.33 -11.34 -36.70
N THR A 110 -4.15 -11.91 -36.93
CA THR A 110 -3.06 -11.22 -37.63
C THR A 110 -3.62 -10.71 -38.94
N ALA A 111 -3.74 -9.38 -39.05
CA ALA A 111 -4.07 -8.74 -40.32
C ALA A 111 -3.03 -9.16 -41.36
N PRO A 112 -3.43 -9.46 -42.61
CA PRO A 112 -2.46 -9.75 -43.66
C PRO A 112 -1.52 -8.55 -43.81
N GLU A 113 -0.23 -8.84 -43.71
CA GLU A 113 0.87 -7.90 -43.86
C GLU A 113 0.71 -7.20 -45.24
N PRO A 114 0.86 -5.86 -45.32
CA PRO A 114 0.79 -5.18 -46.61
C PRO A 114 1.99 -5.64 -47.45
N GLU A 115 1.70 -6.46 -48.46
CA GLU A 115 2.64 -6.87 -49.48
C GLU A 115 3.28 -5.61 -50.07
N LEU A 116 4.56 -5.39 -49.72
CA LEU A 116 5.40 -4.34 -50.29
C LEU A 116 5.52 -4.63 -51.79
N THR A 117 4.59 -4.06 -52.56
CA THR A 117 4.63 -4.06 -54.01
C THR A 117 5.95 -3.44 -54.43
N ALA A 118 6.82 -4.28 -54.99
CA ALA A 118 8.03 -3.90 -55.67
C ALA A 118 7.66 -2.85 -56.73
N THR A 119 7.95 -1.59 -56.40
CA THR A 119 7.89 -0.46 -57.32
C THR A 119 8.99 -0.66 -58.36
N THR A 120 8.59 -1.22 -59.49
CA THR A 120 9.32 -1.21 -60.75
C THR A 120 9.41 0.21 -61.32
N GLY A 121 10.63 0.64 -61.61
CA GLY A 121 10.95 1.50 -62.76
C GLY A 121 11.81 2.73 -62.47
N PRO A 122 12.29 3.43 -63.51
CA PRO A 122 12.51 3.01 -64.90
C PRO A 122 13.96 2.57 -65.20
#